data_AF-A0A918U8V9-F1
#
_entry.id   AF-A0A918U8V9-F1
#
_cell.length_a   1.000
_cell.length_b   1.000
_cell.length_c   1.000
_cell.angle_alpha   90.00
_cell.angle_beta   90.00
_cell.angle_gamma   90.00
#
_symmetry.space_group_name_H-M   'P 1'
#
loop_
_entity.id
_entity.type
_entity.pdbx_description
1 polymer ?
#
loop_
_entity_poly.entity_id
_entity_poly.type
_entity_poly.pdbx_seq_one_letter_code
_entity_poly.pdbx_strand_id
1 'polypeptide(L)'
;MEADAVLLVVELVSPGIETMDRKVKPLLYAEAAIPHLWRLGFEPAPRLIVSELDGGRYVEKTTALTGAATRIEAPFPLDIDPAGLTRQQRGAGAGTAGRHMPGPFNRVQA
;
A
#
# COMPACT_ATOMS: atom_id res chain seq x y z
N MET A 1 12.55 6.94 20.18
CA MET A 1 12.88 6.71 18.76
C MET A 1 13.11 8.08 18.15
N GLU A 2 14.29 8.35 17.60
CA GLU A 2 14.49 9.54 16.78
C GLU A 2 13.56 9.43 15.57
N ALA A 3 12.73 10.45 15.33
CA ALA A 3 11.79 10.47 14.21
C ALA A 3 12.50 10.42 12.85
N ASP A 4 13.79 10.76 12.81
CA ASP A 4 14.65 10.77 11.63
C ASP A 4 14.83 9.39 10.97
N ALA A 5 14.44 8.31 11.65
CA ALA A 5 14.46 6.94 11.10
C ALA A 5 13.17 6.55 10.35
N VAL A 6 12.11 7.38 10.37
CA VAL A 6 10.81 7.05 9.78
C VAL A 6 10.62 7.75 8.44
N LEU A 7 10.60 6.97 7.36
CA LEU A 7 10.33 7.50 6.00
C LEU A 7 8.83 7.56 5.66
N LEU A 8 8.03 6.66 6.23
CA LEU A 8 6.61 6.49 5.90
C LEU A 8 5.80 6.15 7.14
N VAL A 9 4.69 6.87 7.33
CA VAL A 9 3.60 6.47 8.22
C VAL A 9 2.43 5.96 7.38
N VAL A 10 1.86 4.82 7.76
CA VAL A 10 0.62 4.28 7.18
C VAL A 10 -0.47 4.30 8.24
N GLU A 11 -1.50 5.11 8.02
CA GLU A 11 -2.67 5.17 8.90
C GLU A 11 -3.81 4.32 8.37
N LEU A 12 -4.38 3.47 9.23
CA LEU A 12 -5.64 2.78 9.00
C LEU A 12 -6.79 3.67 9.50
N VAL A 13 -7.60 4.13 8.57
CA VAL A 13 -8.64 5.12 8.81
C VAL A 13 -9.99 4.42 9.02
N SER A 14 -10.49 4.44 10.25
CA SER A 14 -11.82 3.94 10.60
C SER A 14 -12.89 5.06 10.58
N PRO A 15 -14.16 4.71 10.31
CA PRO A 15 -15.30 5.57 10.65
C PRO A 15 -15.46 5.58 12.18
N GLY A 16 -15.42 6.76 12.82
CA GLY A 16 -15.76 6.90 14.25
C GLY A 16 -14.70 7.54 15.16
N ILE A 17 -13.43 7.60 14.77
CA ILE A 17 -12.42 8.45 15.44
C ILE A 17 -12.31 9.74 14.63
N GLU A 18 -13.35 10.56 14.75
CA GLU A 18 -13.68 11.58 13.77
C GLU A 18 -12.94 12.90 14.01
N THR A 19 -12.31 13.35 12.93
CA THR A 19 -11.81 14.72 12.69
C THR A 19 -10.60 15.17 13.49
N MET A 20 -10.60 15.12 14.83
CA MET A 20 -9.49 15.68 15.62
C MET A 20 -8.19 14.91 15.37
N ASP A 21 -8.25 13.59 15.48
CA ASP A 21 -7.12 12.70 15.26
C ASP A 21 -6.56 12.83 13.83
N ARG A 22 -7.46 12.93 12.84
CA ARG A 22 -7.13 13.13 11.42
C ARG A 22 -6.50 14.48 11.10
N LYS A 23 -6.54 15.44 12.03
CA LYS A 23 -5.89 16.75 11.89
C LYS A 23 -4.61 16.82 12.72
N VAL A 24 -4.66 16.33 13.96
CA VAL A 24 -3.56 16.43 14.91
C VAL A 24 -2.41 15.51 14.50
N LYS A 25 -2.67 14.25 14.15
CA LYS A 25 -1.60 13.30 13.78
C LYS A 25 -0.80 13.74 12.56
N PRO A 26 -1.42 14.14 11.43
CA PRO A 26 -0.64 14.64 10.30
C PRO A 26 0.21 15.87 10.64
N LEU A 27 -0.25 16.74 11.55
CA LEU A 27 0.56 17.88 11.99
C LEU A 27 1.80 17.40 12.77
N LEU A 28 1.63 16.46 13.71
CA LEU A 28 2.74 15.91 14.48
C LEU A 28 3.77 15.18 13.59
N TYR A 29 3.32 14.45 12.56
CA TYR A 29 4.23 13.79 11.62
C TYR A 29 4.97 14.78 10.72
N ALA A 30 4.30 15.88 10.33
CA ALA A 30 4.92 16.96 9.56
C ALA A 30 5.96 17.73 10.39
N GLU A 31 5.67 18.01 11.68
CA GLU A 31 6.62 18.60 12.63
C GLU A 31 7.83 17.68 12.84
N ALA A 32 7.62 16.37 12.80
CA ALA A 32 8.66 15.36 12.85
C ALA A 32 9.37 15.11 11.50
N ALA A 33 9.08 15.92 10.47
CA ALA A 33 9.67 15.87 9.14
C ALA A 33 9.56 14.50 8.42
N ILE A 34 8.53 13.70 8.74
CA ILE A 34 8.32 12.40 8.09
C ILE A 34 7.90 12.63 6.62
N PRO A 35 8.66 12.17 5.62
CA PRO A 35 8.44 12.55 4.23
C PRO A 35 7.13 12.03 3.64
N HIS A 36 6.65 10.85 4.05
CA HIS A 36 5.48 10.22 3.46
C HIS A 36 4.40 9.89 4.49
N LEU A 37 3.15 10.17 4.14
CA LEU A 37 1.95 9.77 4.87
C LEU A 37 0.99 9.08 3.93
N TRP A 38 0.69 7.81 4.22
CA TRP A 38 -0.31 7.03 3.50
C TRP A 38 -1.52 6.79 4.39
N ARG A 39 -2.72 7.01 3.85
CA ARG A 39 -3.97 6.82 4.59
C ARG A 39 -4.85 5.79 3.87
N LEU A 40 -5.05 4.66 4.53
CA LEU A 40 -5.84 3.53 4.05
C LEU A 40 -7.21 3.54 4.73
N GLY A 41 -8.27 3.76 3.96
CA GLY A 41 -9.65 3.69 4.45
C GLY A 41 -10.45 2.61 3.73
N PHE A 42 -11.47 2.05 4.39
CA PHE A 42 -12.26 0.93 3.85
C PHE A 42 -13.72 1.27 3.52
N GLU A 43 -14.16 2.49 3.84
CA GLU A 43 -15.56 2.94 3.73
C GLU A 43 -15.67 4.12 2.76
N PRO A 44 -16.55 4.10 1.74
CA PRO A 44 -17.48 3.02 1.38
C PRO A 44 -16.80 1.85 0.64
N ALA A 45 -15.53 2.00 0.26
CA ALA A 45 -14.70 0.97 -0.35
C ALA A 45 -13.22 1.20 0.02
N PRO A 46 -12.37 0.16 -0.08
CA PRO A 46 -10.93 0.28 0.10
C PRO A 46 -10.33 1.36 -0.81
N ARG A 47 -9.60 2.29 -0.21
CA ARG A 47 -8.83 3.33 -0.90
C ARG A 47 -7.56 3.66 -0.15
N LEU A 48 -6.50 3.96 -0.88
CA LEU A 48 -5.23 4.42 -0.32
C LEU A 48 -4.93 5.82 -0.86
N ILE A 49 -4.79 6.79 0.04
CA ILE A 49 -4.34 8.14 -0.29
C ILE A 49 -2.84 8.22 0.04
N VAL A 50 -2.02 8.53 -0.96
CA VAL A 50 -0.57 8.71 -0.84
C VAL A 50 -0.27 10.20 -0.83
N SER A 51 0.40 10.66 0.22
CA SER A 51 0.77 12.07 0.37
C SER A 51 2.24 12.22 0.75
N GLU A 52 2.82 13.34 0.33
CA GLU A 52 4.21 13.71 0.60
C GLU A 52 4.25 15.03 1.37
N LEU A 53 5.23 15.16 2.25
CA LEU A 53 5.47 16.38 3.00
C LEU A 53 6.02 17.46 2.08
N ASP A 54 5.30 18.58 1.97
CA ASP A 54 5.67 19.74 1.18
C ASP A 54 5.31 21.01 1.97
N GLY A 55 6.29 21.87 2.21
CA GLY A 55 6.09 23.11 2.98
C GLY A 55 5.46 22.91 4.36
N GLY A 56 5.78 21.80 5.05
CA GLY A 56 5.25 21.50 6.38
C GLY A 56 3.82 20.94 6.38
N ARG A 57 3.29 20.53 5.23
CA ARG A 57 1.97 19.89 5.11
C ARG A 57 2.01 18.70 4.18
N TYR A 58 1.16 17.72 4.41
CA TYR A 58 1.01 16.61 3.48
C TYR A 58 0.16 16.99 2.28
N VAL A 59 0.73 16.84 1.09
CA VAL A 59 0.08 17.07 -0.20
C VAL A 59 -0.19 15.72 -0.86
N GLU A 60 -1.43 15.47 -1.24
CA GLU A 60 -1.82 14.26 -1.97
C GLU A 60 -1.14 14.21 -3.33
N LYS A 61 -0.47 13.09 -3.63
CA LYS A 61 0.21 12.83 -4.91
C LYS A 61 -0.50 11.78 -5.73
N THR A 62 -1.10 10.78 -5.06
CA THR A 62 -1.74 9.65 -5.73
C THR A 62 -2.87 9.13 -4.85
N THR A 63 -3.96 8.72 -5.48
CA THR A 63 -5.04 7.96 -4.84
C THR A 63 -5.23 6.65 -5.58
N ALA A 64 -4.99 5.53 -4.88
CA ALA A 64 -5.28 4.19 -5.39
C ALA A 64 -6.71 3.80 -5.01
N LEU A 65 -7.46 3.32 -5.99
CA LEU A 65 -8.87 2.93 -5.87
C LEU A 65 -9.02 1.41 -5.97
N THR A 66 -10.05 0.89 -5.32
CA THR A 66 -10.41 -0.54 -5.39
C THR A 66 -10.58 -1.04 -6.83
N GLY A 67 -10.06 -2.24 -7.11
CA GLY A 67 -10.22 -2.92 -8.40
C GLY A 67 -9.26 -2.47 -9.49
N ALA A 68 -8.30 -1.59 -9.18
CA ALA A 68 -7.28 -1.13 -10.12
C ALA A 68 -5.90 -1.13 -9.44
N ALA A 69 -4.94 -1.86 -10.03
CA ALA A 69 -3.55 -1.77 -9.62
C ALA A 69 -3.02 -0.37 -9.93
N THR A 70 -2.59 0.34 -8.90
CA THR A 70 -2.03 1.69 -8.97
C THR A 70 -0.56 1.63 -8.60
N ARG A 71 0.31 2.17 -9.47
CA ARG A 71 1.73 2.29 -9.21
C ARG A 71 2.03 3.48 -8.31
N ILE A 72 2.80 3.25 -7.26
CA ILE A 72 3.32 4.27 -6.35
C ILE A 72 4.85 4.20 -6.46
N GLU A 73 5.51 5.33 -6.69
CA GLU A 73 6.97 5.36 -6.95
C GLU A 73 7.80 5.57 -5.69
N ALA A 74 7.25 6.24 -4.67
CA ALA A 74 7.96 6.66 -3.46
C ALA A 74 7.15 6.37 -2.18
N PRO A 75 7.81 6.09 -1.05
CA PRO A 75 9.27 5.97 -0.89
C PRO A 75 9.85 4.67 -1.46
N PHE A 76 8.99 3.70 -1.78
CA PHE A 76 9.36 2.44 -2.39
C PHE A 76 8.42 2.17 -3.58
N PRO A 77 8.95 1.82 -4.76
CA PRO A 77 8.12 1.46 -5.90
C PRO A 77 7.25 0.24 -5.57
N LEU A 78 5.93 0.38 -5.67
CA LEU A 78 4.99 -0.74 -5.51
C LEU A 78 3.73 -0.55 -6.35
N ASP A 79 3.16 -1.67 -6.81
CA ASP A 79 1.86 -1.71 -7.47
C ASP A 79 0.83 -2.26 -6.48
N ILE A 80 -0.26 -1.52 -6.26
CA ILE A 80 -1.29 -1.89 -5.26
C ILE A 80 -2.71 -1.71 -5.77
N ASP A 81 -3.52 -2.74 -5.54
CA ASP A 81 -4.97 -2.64 -5.53
C ASP A 81 -5.43 -2.75 -4.05
N PRO A 82 -6.01 -1.68 -3.47
CA PRO A 82 -6.51 -1.70 -2.09
C PRO A 82 -7.50 -2.83 -1.80
N ALA A 83 -8.21 -3.38 -2.80
CA ALA A 83 -9.10 -4.53 -2.62
C ALA A 83 -8.37 -5.75 -2.06
N GLY A 84 -7.12 -5.95 -2.46
CA GLY A 84 -6.28 -7.07 -2.03
C GLY A 84 -5.90 -7.05 -0.54
N LEU A 85 -6.04 -5.90 0.13
CA LEU A 85 -5.71 -5.72 1.55
C LEU A 85 -6.85 -6.12 2.51
N THR A 86 -8.05 -6.42 1.98
CA THR A 86 -9.22 -6.77 2.79
C THR A 86 -9.25 -8.23 3.25
N ARG A 87 -8.43 -9.10 2.63
CA ARG A 87 -8.32 -10.52 2.96
C ARG A 87 -7.00 -10.75 3.70
N GLN A 88 -7.04 -11.35 4.89
CA GLN A 88 -5.83 -11.89 5.51
C GLN A 88 -5.27 -13.00 4.59
N GLN A 89 -4.23 -12.68 3.83
CA GLN A 89 -3.41 -13.68 3.18
C GLN A 89 -2.63 -14.39 4.28
N ARG A 90 -3.06 -15.59 4.70
CA ARG A 90 -2.15 -16.51 5.39
C ARG A 90 -1.09 -16.88 4.36
N GLY A 91 0.14 -16.41 4.56
CA GLY A 91 1.20 -16.46 3.55
C GLY A 91 1.35 -17.85 2.92
N ALA A 92 1.05 -17.95 1.63
CA ALA A 92 1.68 -18.92 0.74
C ALA A 92 2.94 -18.25 0.17
N GLY A 93 4.03 -18.29 0.93
CA GLY A 93 5.36 -18.02 0.41
C GLY A 93 5.88 -19.27 -0.29
N ALA A 94 5.56 -19.44 -1.57
CA ALA A 94 6.25 -20.38 -2.44
C ALA A 94 6.55 -19.66 -3.75
N GLY A 95 7.81 -19.24 -3.90
CA GLY A 95 8.32 -18.73 -5.16
C GLY A 95 8.20 -19.81 -6.24
N THR A 96 7.42 -19.54 -7.27
CA THR A 96 7.43 -20.32 -8.51
C THR A 96 8.50 -19.74 -9.43
N ALA A 97 9.73 -20.17 -9.20
CA ALA A 97 10.74 -20.23 -10.26
C ALA A 97 10.52 -21.51 -11.08
N GLY A 98 10.64 -21.40 -12.40
CA GLY A 98 11.16 -22.51 -13.20
C GLY A 98 10.15 -23.52 -13.74
N ARG A 99 9.48 -23.11 -14.82
CA ARG A 99 9.07 -23.93 -15.98
C ARG A 99 9.91 -25.20 -16.20
N HIS A 100 9.31 -26.38 -16.04
CA HIS A 100 9.68 -27.57 -16.83
C HIS A 100 8.52 -28.57 -16.91
N MET A 101 8.00 -28.75 -18.13
CA MET A 101 7.23 -29.94 -18.51
C MET A 101 7.76 -30.36 -19.89
N PRO A 102 8.14 -31.63 -20.05
CA PRO A 102 7.77 -32.34 -21.25
C PRO A 102 6.91 -33.55 -20.86
N GLY A 103 5.75 -33.64 -21.53
CA GLY A 103 4.77 -34.70 -21.33
C GLY A 103 5.27 -36.07 -21.81
N PRO A 104 4.51 -37.15 -21.52
CA PRO A 104 4.90 -38.50 -21.88
C PRO A 104 4.80 -38.70 -23.40
N PHE A 105 5.86 -39.27 -23.98
CA PHE A 105 5.88 -39.76 -25.35
C PHE A 105 4.78 -40.80 -25.53
N ASN A 106 3.81 -40.51 -26.41
CA ASN A 106 2.87 -41.51 -26.89
C ASN A 106 3.37 -42.12 -28.20
N ARG A 107 3.32 -43.44 -28.27
CA ARG A 107 3.68 -44.29 -29.40
C ARG A 107 2.45 -44.46 -30.30
N VAL A 108 2.55 -44.21 -31.61
CA VAL A 108 1.73 -44.88 -32.64
C VAL A 108 2.39 -44.85 -34.03
N GLN A 109 2.66 -46.06 -34.53
CA GLN A 109 2.54 -46.64 -35.89
C GLN A 109 2.84 -45.81 -37.16
N ALA A 110 3.77 -46.35 -37.97
CA ALA A 110 3.50 -46.90 -39.31
C ALA A 110 4.49 -48.05 -39.58
#